data_AF-A0A1Q8CTD0-F1
#
_entry.id   AF-A0A1Q8CTD0-F1
#
_cell.length_a   1.000
_cell.length_b   1.000
_cell.length_c   1.000
_cell.angle_alpha   90.00
_cell.angle_beta   90.00
_cell.angle_gamma   90.00
#
_symmetry.space_group_name_H-M   'P 1'
#
loop_
_entity.id
_entity.type
_entity.pdbx_description
1 polymer ?
#
loop_
_entity_poly.entity_id
_entity_poly.type
_entity_poly.pdbx_seq_one_letter_code
_entity_poly.pdbx_strand_id
1 'polypeptide(L)'
;MSVSTRTCPQCGAAVGAADDFCGNCGNYLGWAAGPPRSAGTGGGAVGPPAAEDSAAAPPSSATAAEVSAASSDGPPDGTAAARSVVERFEQFGPVLPGRPEARRPLPTAAEEATVAGPPCPACGTTNPPGRRFCRRCATPLHPEQRGAHAGRRRGWRWRGDRSRWLRRLAALLVATALVVAAILFFPQAVILWDDLRDRLATPTPVVPVSTEASATVAGHPATNAADGLSNRYWGAPDVGASVDFGFAEPFRLLSVVVHTGASAEEEGFAAQARPAAVDMVITRDDGTTRTLAVTLADEPGPQTTETGVSGVVRIRLVVREARGTAPGRHIALGEVEFFRR
;
A
#
# COMPACT_ATOMS: atom_id res chain seq x y z
N MET A 1 1.03 -44.97 -39.69
CA MET A 1 0.49 -44.24 -38.53
C MET A 1 1.08 -42.84 -38.58
N SER A 2 0.26 -41.82 -38.84
CA SER A 2 0.74 -40.43 -38.88
C SER A 2 0.85 -39.90 -37.46
N VAL A 3 2.06 -39.55 -37.01
CA VAL A 3 2.28 -38.94 -35.70
C VAL A 3 1.84 -37.48 -35.80
N SER A 4 0.80 -37.08 -35.06
CA SER A 4 0.41 -35.68 -34.97
C SER A 4 1.53 -34.87 -34.31
N THR A 5 1.96 -33.81 -34.97
CA THR A 5 2.96 -32.85 -34.48
C THR A 5 2.34 -31.47 -34.32
N ARG A 6 2.82 -30.71 -33.34
CA ARG A 6 2.47 -29.31 -33.09
C ARG A 6 3.72 -28.44 -33.10
N THR A 7 3.57 -27.20 -33.54
CA THR A 7 4.69 -26.24 -33.58
C THR A 7 4.86 -25.55 -32.22
N CYS A 8 6.08 -25.50 -31.69
CA CYS A 8 6.38 -24.74 -30.48
C CYS A 8 6.18 -23.24 -30.73
N PRO A 9 5.33 -22.52 -29.96
CA PRO A 9 5.05 -21.10 -30.19
C PRO A 9 6.26 -20.19 -29.89
N GLN A 10 7.24 -20.68 -29.12
CA GLN A 10 8.39 -19.88 -28.69
C GLN A 10 9.58 -19.98 -29.66
N CYS A 11 9.79 -21.12 -30.33
CA CYS A 11 10.95 -21.34 -31.21
C CYS A 11 10.64 -21.93 -32.60
N GLY A 12 9.39 -22.22 -32.93
CA GLY A 12 9.00 -22.75 -34.24
C GLY A 12 9.35 -24.22 -34.51
N ALA A 13 9.98 -24.93 -33.56
CA ALA A 13 10.31 -26.35 -33.73
C ALA A 13 9.05 -27.24 -33.74
N ALA A 14 9.05 -28.28 -34.57
CA ALA A 14 8.03 -29.33 -34.52
C ALA A 14 8.24 -30.22 -33.28
N VAL A 15 7.16 -30.47 -32.55
CA VAL A 15 7.12 -31.25 -31.31
C VAL A 15 5.97 -32.27 -31.42
N GLY A 16 6.02 -33.40 -30.73
CA GLY A 16 4.90 -34.33 -30.67
C GLY A 16 3.66 -33.68 -30.07
N ALA A 17 2.46 -34.03 -30.57
CA ALA A 17 1.21 -33.47 -30.06
C ALA A 17 0.98 -33.76 -28.56
N ALA A 18 1.54 -34.86 -28.05
CA ALA A 18 1.47 -35.28 -26.65
C ALA A 18 2.70 -34.87 -25.81
N ASP A 19 3.68 -34.17 -26.36
CA ASP A 19 4.88 -33.76 -25.61
C ASP A 19 4.58 -32.52 -24.77
N ASP A 20 4.72 -32.60 -23.46
CA ASP A 20 4.49 -31.47 -22.54
C ASP A 20 5.55 -30.37 -22.63
N PHE A 21 6.74 -30.67 -23.17
CA PHE A 21 7.87 -29.75 -23.28
C PHE A 21 8.52 -29.82 -24.66
N CYS A 22 8.98 -28.68 -25.18
CA CYS A 22 9.70 -28.65 -26.44
C CYS A 22 11.15 -29.13 -26.28
N GLY A 23 11.51 -30.27 -26.87
CA GLY A 23 12.87 -30.83 -26.85
C GLY A 23 13.97 -29.97 -27.49
N ASN A 24 13.63 -28.87 -28.18
CA ASN A 24 14.59 -27.95 -28.80
C ASN A 24 14.94 -26.73 -27.92
N CYS A 25 13.98 -26.19 -27.15
CA CYS A 25 14.19 -24.99 -26.33
C CYS A 25 13.75 -25.10 -24.86
N GLY A 26 13.16 -26.22 -24.44
CA GLY A 26 12.71 -26.45 -23.07
C GLY A 26 11.38 -25.79 -22.67
N ASN A 27 10.74 -25.03 -23.57
CA ASN A 27 9.48 -24.35 -23.27
C ASN A 27 8.33 -25.34 -22.98
N TYR A 28 7.60 -25.11 -21.89
CA TYR A 28 6.40 -25.90 -21.52
C TYR A 28 5.21 -25.60 -22.43
N LEU A 29 4.46 -26.63 -22.79
CA LEU A 29 3.43 -26.60 -23.84
C LEU A 29 2.01 -26.92 -23.32
N GLY A 30 1.85 -27.12 -22.01
CA GLY A 30 0.59 -27.54 -21.37
C GLY A 30 -0.53 -26.50 -21.37
N TRP A 31 -0.23 -25.21 -21.51
CA TRP A 31 -1.25 -24.14 -21.47
C TRP A 31 -1.85 -23.79 -22.85
N ALA A 32 -1.29 -24.33 -23.94
CA ALA A 32 -1.70 -24.00 -25.31
C ALA A 32 -2.83 -24.91 -25.86
N ALA A 33 -3.29 -25.89 -25.09
CA ALA A 33 -4.31 -26.86 -25.49
C ALA A 33 -5.72 -26.43 -25.03
N GLY A 34 -6.20 -25.29 -25.54
CA GLY A 34 -7.64 -25.01 -25.54
C GLY A 34 -8.35 -25.83 -26.63
N PRO A 35 -9.64 -26.17 -26.48
CA PRO A 35 -10.38 -26.90 -27.51
C PRO A 35 -10.46 -26.08 -28.81
N PRO A 36 -10.54 -26.75 -29.99
CA PRO A 36 -10.50 -26.08 -31.28
C PRO A 36 -11.69 -25.13 -31.44
N ARG A 37 -11.41 -23.84 -31.63
CA ARG A 37 -12.43 -22.84 -31.98
C ARG A 37 -12.82 -23.01 -33.45
N SER A 38 -14.11 -23.25 -33.69
CA SER A 38 -14.68 -23.27 -35.04
C SER A 38 -14.43 -21.94 -35.76
N ALA A 39 -14.16 -22.01 -37.07
CA ALA A 39 -13.91 -20.84 -37.89
C ALA A 39 -15.17 -19.96 -38.01
N GLY A 40 -15.06 -18.70 -37.58
CA GLY A 40 -16.01 -17.63 -37.83
C GLY A 40 -15.28 -16.49 -38.56
N THR A 41 -15.71 -16.18 -39.77
CA THR A 41 -15.09 -15.17 -40.65
C THR A 41 -15.14 -13.77 -40.05
N GLY A 42 -13.97 -13.14 -39.89
CA GLY A 42 -13.83 -11.72 -39.59
C GLY A 42 -13.29 -10.94 -40.79
N GLY A 43 -13.96 -9.88 -41.19
CA GLY A 43 -13.51 -8.94 -42.22
C GLY A 43 -14.29 -7.64 -42.15
N GLY A 44 -13.64 -6.54 -41.77
CA GLY A 44 -14.26 -5.22 -41.65
C GLY A 44 -13.65 -4.39 -40.53
N ALA A 45 -12.75 -3.47 -40.88
CA ALA A 45 -12.19 -2.48 -39.98
C ALA A 45 -12.59 -1.07 -40.43
N VAL A 46 -13.00 -0.20 -39.51
CA VAL A 46 -13.04 1.28 -39.66
C VAL A 46 -12.76 1.92 -38.28
N GLY A 47 -12.13 3.10 -38.29
CA GLY A 47 -11.70 3.86 -37.10
C GLY A 47 -12.70 4.90 -36.54
N PRO A 48 -12.22 5.86 -35.73
CA PRO A 48 -13.01 6.75 -34.84
C PRO A 48 -13.46 8.06 -35.57
N PRO A 49 -14.38 8.89 -35.02
CA PRO A 49 -14.21 9.74 -33.81
C PRO A 49 -15.41 9.57 -32.82
N ALA A 50 -15.71 10.39 -31.79
CA ALA A 50 -15.23 11.71 -31.33
C ALA A 50 -15.29 11.85 -29.77
N ALA A 51 -15.50 13.07 -29.24
CA ALA A 51 -15.78 13.39 -27.83
C ALA A 51 -16.93 14.41 -27.72
N GLU A 52 -17.62 14.49 -26.58
CA GLU A 52 -18.35 15.69 -26.11
C GLU A 52 -18.68 15.60 -24.59
N ASP A 53 -18.87 16.76 -23.97
CA ASP A 53 -18.99 16.98 -22.51
C ASP A 53 -20.30 16.48 -21.87
N SER A 54 -20.29 16.24 -20.54
CA SER A 54 -20.99 17.10 -19.56
C SER A 54 -20.86 16.59 -18.11
N ALA A 55 -21.09 17.49 -17.15
CA ALA A 55 -20.83 17.31 -15.71
C ALA A 55 -22.05 16.87 -14.89
N ALA A 56 -21.81 16.28 -13.71
CA ALA A 56 -22.55 16.54 -12.45
C ALA A 56 -21.93 15.81 -11.25
N ALA A 57 -22.08 16.41 -10.05
CA ALA A 57 -21.62 15.86 -8.77
C ALA A 57 -22.65 14.89 -8.13
N PRO A 58 -22.25 14.06 -7.12
CA PRO A 58 -23.14 13.04 -6.54
C PRO A 58 -24.07 13.61 -5.45
N PRO A 59 -25.27 13.01 -5.25
CA PRO A 59 -26.14 13.33 -4.12
C PRO A 59 -25.78 12.58 -2.84
N SER A 60 -26.08 13.28 -1.75
CA SER A 60 -25.89 12.94 -0.34
C SER A 60 -26.70 11.75 0.19
N SER A 61 -26.07 11.03 1.14
CA SER A 61 -26.58 10.72 2.50
C SER A 61 -27.79 9.82 2.79
N ALA A 62 -27.64 9.14 3.95
CA ALA A 62 -28.67 8.72 4.92
C ALA A 62 -29.52 7.47 4.57
N THR A 63 -30.04 6.69 5.52
CA THR A 63 -29.94 6.73 7.01
C THR A 63 -30.00 5.29 7.56
N ALA A 64 -29.45 5.04 8.74
CA ALA A 64 -29.89 3.91 9.56
C ALA A 64 -31.27 4.22 10.19
N ALA A 65 -32.10 3.20 10.38
CA ALA A 65 -33.30 3.28 11.20
C ALA A 65 -33.25 2.15 12.24
N GLU A 66 -33.33 2.53 13.51
CA GLU A 66 -33.25 1.66 14.67
C GLU A 66 -34.66 1.42 15.23
N VAL A 67 -35.02 0.17 15.55
CA VAL A 67 -36.23 -0.16 16.31
C VAL A 67 -35.93 -1.26 17.32
N SER A 68 -36.41 -1.07 18.54
CA SER A 68 -36.01 -1.77 19.75
C SER A 68 -36.39 -3.25 19.87
N ALA A 69 -35.75 -3.89 20.85
CA ALA A 69 -35.87 -5.29 21.24
C ALA A 69 -37.29 -5.81 21.54
N ALA A 70 -37.48 -7.10 21.25
CA ALA A 70 -38.45 -7.96 21.93
C ALA A 70 -37.82 -9.35 22.15
N SER A 71 -37.82 -9.83 23.40
CA SER A 71 -37.26 -11.14 23.77
C SER A 71 -38.19 -12.28 23.40
N SER A 72 -37.64 -13.41 22.93
CA SER A 72 -38.30 -14.72 22.92
C SER A 72 -37.29 -15.85 22.78
N ASP A 73 -37.32 -16.82 23.70
CA ASP A 73 -36.54 -18.05 23.61
C ASP A 73 -37.06 -18.95 22.48
N GLY A 74 -36.15 -19.52 21.69
CA GLY A 74 -36.46 -20.52 20.66
C GLY A 74 -35.20 -21.04 19.97
N PRO A 75 -35.05 -22.37 19.74
CA PRO A 75 -33.84 -22.93 19.14
C PRO A 75 -33.74 -22.60 17.63
N PRO A 76 -32.54 -22.44 17.07
CA PRO A 76 -32.35 -22.12 15.65
C PRO A 76 -32.72 -23.30 14.75
N ASP A 77 -33.62 -23.03 13.80
CA ASP A 77 -34.15 -24.02 12.85
C ASP A 77 -33.12 -24.33 11.74
N GLY A 78 -32.42 -25.46 11.87
CA GLY A 78 -31.30 -25.87 11.00
C GLY A 78 -31.67 -26.33 9.58
N THR A 79 -32.91 -26.13 9.15
CA THR A 79 -33.52 -26.80 7.99
C THR A 79 -33.14 -26.22 6.62
N ALA A 80 -32.61 -25.00 6.54
CA ALA A 80 -32.17 -24.39 5.28
C ALA A 80 -30.77 -24.85 4.81
N ALA A 81 -29.81 -24.95 5.72
CA ALA A 81 -28.42 -25.30 5.37
C ALA A 81 -28.27 -26.77 4.93
N ALA A 82 -29.08 -27.68 5.48
CA ALA A 82 -29.01 -29.11 5.15
C ALA A 82 -29.38 -29.42 3.69
N ARG A 83 -30.32 -28.66 3.09
CA ARG A 83 -30.77 -28.91 1.71
C ARG A 83 -29.68 -28.63 0.67
N SER A 84 -28.92 -27.55 0.81
CA SER A 84 -27.89 -27.15 -0.16
C SER A 84 -26.67 -28.09 -0.19
N VAL A 85 -26.45 -28.85 0.88
CA VAL A 85 -25.38 -29.87 0.94
C VAL A 85 -25.79 -31.14 0.20
N VAL A 86 -27.05 -31.57 0.31
CA VAL A 86 -27.55 -32.80 -0.33
C VAL A 86 -27.55 -32.68 -1.86
N GLU A 87 -28.02 -31.56 -2.41
CA GLU A 87 -28.01 -31.32 -3.87
C GLU A 87 -26.59 -31.37 -4.48
N ARG A 88 -25.56 -30.99 -3.72
CA ARG A 88 -24.16 -31.02 -4.19
C ARG A 88 -23.57 -32.43 -4.25
N PHE A 89 -24.05 -33.37 -3.43
CA PHE A 89 -23.58 -34.76 -3.44
C PHE A 89 -24.25 -35.63 -4.52
N GLU A 90 -25.45 -35.29 -4.99
CA GLU A 90 -26.08 -35.99 -6.12
C GLU A 90 -25.35 -35.77 -7.46
N GLN A 91 -24.60 -34.67 -7.61
CA GLN A 91 -23.89 -34.35 -8.85
C GLN A 91 -22.66 -35.23 -9.13
N PHE A 92 -22.17 -35.98 -8.14
CA PHE A 92 -21.01 -36.87 -8.28
C PHE A 92 -21.32 -38.28 -7.72
N GLY A 93 -22.15 -39.02 -8.44
CA GLY A 93 -22.42 -40.44 -8.15
C GLY A 93 -21.17 -41.34 -8.21
N PRO A 94 -21.21 -42.53 -7.60
CA PRO A 94 -20.05 -43.43 -7.51
C PRO A 94 -19.58 -43.91 -8.89
N VAL A 95 -18.31 -43.65 -9.21
CA VAL A 95 -17.67 -44.06 -10.46
C VAL A 95 -17.13 -45.49 -10.32
N LEU A 96 -17.46 -46.36 -11.27
CA LEU A 96 -16.95 -47.73 -11.31
C LEU A 96 -15.42 -47.77 -11.51
N PRO A 97 -14.71 -48.74 -10.90
CA PRO A 97 -13.26 -48.87 -11.08
C PRO A 97 -12.89 -49.08 -12.55
N GLY A 98 -11.85 -48.40 -13.00
CA GLY A 98 -11.38 -48.44 -14.39
C GLY A 98 -11.00 -49.85 -14.84
N ARG A 99 -11.33 -50.19 -16.10
CA ARG A 99 -10.93 -51.48 -16.68
C ARG A 99 -9.40 -51.61 -16.75
N PRO A 100 -8.83 -52.78 -16.42
CA PRO A 100 -7.39 -52.99 -16.54
C PRO A 100 -6.96 -53.02 -18.02
N GLU A 101 -6.05 -52.13 -18.39
CA GLU A 101 -5.42 -52.14 -19.72
C GLU A 101 -4.34 -53.24 -19.82
N ALA A 102 -4.23 -53.85 -21.00
CA ALA A 102 -3.25 -54.90 -21.26
C ALA A 102 -1.82 -54.36 -21.22
N ARG A 103 -0.90 -55.09 -20.55
CA ARG A 103 0.51 -54.72 -20.50
C ARG A 103 1.11 -54.70 -21.91
N ARG A 104 1.74 -53.58 -22.27
CA ARG A 104 2.50 -53.40 -23.52
C ARG A 104 3.58 -54.49 -23.64
N PRO A 105 3.68 -55.20 -24.78
CA PRO A 105 4.74 -56.20 -24.98
C PRO A 105 6.12 -55.54 -24.99
N LEU A 106 7.10 -56.24 -24.41
CA LEU A 106 8.51 -55.84 -24.45
C LEU A 106 9.07 -56.09 -25.87
N PRO A 107 9.92 -55.19 -26.40
CA PRO A 107 10.49 -55.36 -27.73
C PRO A 107 11.43 -56.56 -27.79
N THR A 108 11.24 -57.41 -28.80
CA THR A 108 12.13 -58.52 -29.16
C THR A 108 13.56 -58.01 -29.40
N ALA A 109 14.56 -58.78 -28.98
CA ALA A 109 15.96 -58.44 -29.21
C ALA A 109 16.25 -58.25 -30.71
N ALA A 110 16.80 -57.10 -31.09
CA ALA A 110 17.18 -56.81 -32.47
C ALA A 110 18.47 -57.55 -32.84
N GLU A 111 18.51 -58.15 -34.02
CA GLU A 111 19.66 -58.87 -34.54
C GLU A 111 20.90 -57.97 -34.66
N GLU A 112 22.07 -58.50 -34.28
CA GLU A 112 23.34 -57.80 -34.39
C GLU A 112 23.82 -57.71 -35.85
N ALA A 113 23.34 -56.71 -36.57
CA ALA A 113 23.98 -56.29 -37.82
C ALA A 113 25.47 -55.96 -37.56
N THR A 114 26.38 -56.58 -38.30
CA THR A 114 27.82 -56.34 -38.21
C THR A 114 28.18 -54.96 -38.75
N VAL A 115 28.15 -53.97 -37.86
CA VAL A 115 28.38 -52.58 -38.25
C VAL A 115 29.87 -52.27 -38.46
N ALA A 116 30.26 -52.07 -39.72
CA ALA A 116 31.57 -51.51 -40.08
C ALA A 116 31.58 -49.97 -39.99
N GLY A 117 32.66 -49.41 -39.44
CA GLY A 117 32.90 -47.98 -39.31
C GLY A 117 33.99 -47.69 -38.26
N PRO A 118 34.36 -46.42 -38.02
CA PRO A 118 35.47 -46.11 -37.12
C PRO A 118 35.17 -46.51 -35.65
N PRO A 119 36.17 -47.07 -34.93
CA PRO A 119 36.03 -47.37 -33.50
C PRO A 119 35.93 -46.08 -32.69
N CYS A 120 35.17 -46.12 -31.59
CA CYS A 120 35.10 -44.98 -30.67
C CYS A 120 36.48 -44.75 -30.01
N PRO A 121 36.99 -43.50 -29.96
CA PRO A 121 38.30 -43.21 -29.38
C PRO A 121 38.39 -43.46 -27.87
N ALA A 122 37.26 -43.58 -27.16
CA ALA A 122 37.24 -43.82 -25.72
C ALA A 122 37.00 -45.28 -25.31
N CYS A 123 36.30 -46.08 -26.13
CA CYS A 123 35.88 -47.44 -25.75
C CYS A 123 36.06 -48.50 -26.85
N GLY A 124 36.69 -48.16 -27.98
CA GLY A 124 36.97 -49.08 -29.09
C GLY A 124 35.74 -49.56 -29.88
N THR A 125 34.52 -49.32 -29.41
CA THR A 125 33.30 -49.86 -30.05
C THR A 125 33.11 -49.28 -31.45
N THR A 126 33.03 -50.14 -32.47
CA THR A 126 32.71 -49.83 -33.87
C THR A 126 31.33 -49.15 -33.97
N ASN A 127 31.24 -48.03 -34.68
CA ASN A 127 29.98 -47.28 -34.88
C ASN A 127 29.67 -47.15 -36.37
N PRO A 128 28.39 -47.12 -36.79
CA PRO A 128 28.04 -46.95 -38.19
C PRO A 128 28.42 -45.54 -38.67
N PRO A 129 28.76 -45.38 -39.97
CA PRO A 129 29.03 -44.08 -40.55
C PRO A 129 27.87 -43.11 -40.32
N GLY A 130 28.18 -41.84 -40.07
CA GLY A 130 27.21 -40.77 -39.84
C GLY A 130 26.73 -40.58 -38.40
N ARG A 131 27.08 -41.45 -37.43
CA ARG A 131 26.75 -41.19 -36.01
C ARG A 131 27.64 -40.11 -35.40
N ARG A 132 27.02 -39.19 -34.65
CA ARG A 132 27.74 -38.12 -33.91
C ARG A 132 28.24 -38.56 -32.52
N PHE A 133 27.68 -39.64 -31.97
CA PHE A 133 27.98 -40.17 -30.64
C PHE A 133 28.12 -41.70 -30.67
N CYS A 134 28.95 -42.26 -29.80
CA CYS A 134 29.16 -43.70 -29.69
C CYS A 134 27.92 -44.44 -29.16
N ARG A 135 27.59 -45.58 -29.78
CA ARG A 135 26.45 -46.43 -29.36
C ARG A 135 26.56 -47.06 -27.97
N ARG A 136 27.76 -47.16 -27.39
CA ARG A 136 28.01 -47.84 -26.11
C ARG A 136 28.26 -46.90 -24.93
N CYS A 137 29.04 -45.83 -25.13
CA CYS A 137 29.47 -44.93 -24.05
C CYS A 137 29.10 -43.45 -24.28
N ALA A 138 28.30 -43.15 -25.31
CA ALA A 138 27.87 -41.80 -25.69
C ALA A 138 28.99 -40.77 -25.99
N THR A 139 30.27 -41.16 -26.01
CA THR A 139 31.39 -40.27 -26.39
C THR A 139 31.17 -39.68 -27.80
N PRO A 140 31.36 -38.36 -28.00
CA PRO A 140 31.25 -37.75 -29.32
C PRO A 140 32.33 -38.28 -30.26
N LEU A 141 31.93 -38.68 -31.47
CA LEU A 141 32.85 -39.25 -32.47
C LEU A 141 33.52 -38.17 -33.34
N HIS A 142 32.99 -36.94 -33.31
CA HIS A 142 33.47 -35.79 -34.07
C HIS A 142 33.64 -34.54 -33.18
N PRO A 143 34.57 -34.53 -32.21
CA PRO A 143 34.84 -33.36 -31.37
C PRO A 143 35.28 -32.13 -32.18
N GLU A 144 36.04 -32.32 -33.26
CA GLU A 144 36.57 -31.26 -34.13
C GLU A 144 35.48 -30.40 -34.81
N GLN A 145 34.32 -30.99 -35.14
CA GLN A 145 33.21 -30.27 -35.76
C GLN A 145 32.59 -29.20 -34.84
N ARG A 146 32.80 -29.27 -33.51
CA ARG A 146 32.39 -28.22 -32.58
C ARG A 146 33.31 -26.99 -32.61
N GLY A 147 34.58 -27.16 -33.00
CA GLY A 147 35.55 -26.06 -33.06
C GLY A 147 35.28 -25.05 -34.18
N ALA A 148 34.75 -25.51 -35.31
CA ALA A 148 34.55 -24.68 -36.50
C ALA A 148 33.55 -23.52 -36.31
N HIS A 149 32.58 -23.67 -35.39
CA HIS A 149 31.55 -22.64 -35.15
C HIS A 149 31.92 -21.60 -34.07
N ALA A 150 33.04 -21.79 -33.36
CA ALA A 150 33.54 -20.80 -32.38
C ALA A 150 34.33 -19.65 -33.04
N GLY A 151 34.62 -19.74 -34.34
CA GLY A 151 35.63 -18.93 -35.04
C GLY A 151 35.23 -17.53 -35.55
N ARG A 152 34.18 -16.86 -35.02
CA ARG A 152 33.81 -15.48 -35.46
C ARG A 152 33.38 -14.50 -34.36
N ARG A 153 33.93 -14.59 -33.14
CA ARG A 153 33.99 -13.39 -32.27
C ARG A 153 35.33 -12.68 -32.45
N ARG A 154 35.40 -11.79 -33.45
CA ARG A 154 36.44 -10.75 -33.51
C ARG A 154 36.27 -9.86 -32.29
N GLY A 155 36.93 -10.21 -31.19
CA GLY A 155 36.95 -9.39 -29.99
C GLY A 155 37.65 -8.08 -30.30
N TRP A 156 36.87 -7.03 -30.57
CA TRP A 156 37.39 -5.67 -30.73
C TRP A 156 37.93 -5.19 -29.38
N ARG A 157 39.18 -5.56 -29.10
CA ARG A 157 39.91 -5.09 -27.93
C ARG A 157 40.28 -3.63 -28.15
N TRP A 158 39.37 -2.75 -27.77
CA TRP A 158 39.59 -1.32 -27.73
C TRP A 158 40.73 -1.04 -26.73
N ARG A 159 41.97 -0.90 -27.23
CA ARG A 159 43.11 -0.49 -26.40
C ARG A 159 42.90 0.98 -26.02
N GLY A 160 42.68 1.22 -24.73
CA GLY A 160 42.66 2.58 -24.21
C GLY A 160 42.13 2.67 -22.78
N ASP A 161 42.98 3.17 -21.87
CA ASP A 161 42.59 3.59 -20.52
C ASP A 161 41.47 4.64 -20.51
N ARG A 162 41.26 5.34 -21.64
CA ARG A 162 40.06 6.15 -21.90
C ARG A 162 38.77 5.42 -21.50
N SER A 163 38.62 4.12 -21.76
CA SER A 163 37.39 3.38 -21.36
C SER A 163 37.25 3.20 -19.84
N ARG A 164 38.36 3.19 -19.09
CA ARG A 164 38.36 3.16 -17.61
C ARG A 164 38.13 4.55 -17.05
N TRP A 165 38.73 5.58 -17.64
CA TRP A 165 38.54 6.97 -17.24
C TRP A 165 37.13 7.49 -17.55
N LEU A 166 36.55 7.19 -18.72
CA LEU A 166 35.15 7.46 -19.05
C LEU A 166 34.19 6.76 -18.09
N ARG A 167 34.45 5.51 -17.68
CA ARG A 167 33.66 4.82 -16.65
C ARG A 167 33.81 5.46 -15.26
N ARG A 168 35.01 5.93 -14.89
CA ARG A 168 35.24 6.68 -13.64
C ARG A 168 34.54 8.03 -13.65
N LEU A 169 34.56 8.76 -14.76
CA LEU A 169 33.79 10.00 -14.93
C LEU A 169 32.28 9.74 -14.87
N ALA A 170 31.77 8.71 -15.55
CA ALA A 170 30.36 8.36 -15.48
C ALA A 170 29.94 7.98 -14.04
N ALA A 171 30.76 7.18 -13.34
CA ALA A 171 30.52 6.83 -11.94
C ALA A 171 30.59 8.07 -11.02
N LEU A 172 31.52 8.99 -11.26
CA LEU A 172 31.63 10.25 -10.52
C LEU A 172 30.41 11.15 -10.79
N LEU A 173 29.97 11.29 -12.03
CA LEU A 173 28.76 12.04 -12.38
C LEU A 173 27.50 11.43 -11.75
N VAL A 174 27.37 10.10 -11.72
CA VAL A 174 26.28 9.41 -11.01
C VAL A 174 26.38 9.65 -9.50
N ALA A 175 27.57 9.53 -8.91
CA ALA A 175 27.76 9.82 -7.48
C ALA A 175 27.45 11.28 -7.14
N THR A 176 27.89 12.23 -7.95
CA THR A 176 27.55 13.66 -7.81
C THR A 176 26.05 13.89 -7.97
N ALA A 177 25.40 13.28 -8.96
CA ALA A 177 23.96 13.37 -9.14
C ALA A 177 23.17 12.78 -7.95
N LEU A 178 23.64 11.67 -7.36
CA LEU A 178 23.08 11.09 -6.15
C LEU A 178 23.28 11.98 -4.92
N VAL A 179 24.44 12.63 -4.77
CA VAL A 179 24.69 13.60 -3.69
C VAL A 179 23.84 14.85 -3.85
N VAL A 180 23.73 15.40 -5.07
CA VAL A 180 22.86 16.55 -5.37
C VAL A 180 21.39 16.18 -5.13
N ALA A 181 20.95 15.01 -5.58
CA ALA A 181 19.60 14.51 -5.27
C ALA A 181 19.39 14.37 -3.76
N ALA A 182 20.33 13.76 -3.03
CA ALA A 182 20.24 13.63 -1.58
C ALA A 182 20.10 15.00 -0.90
N ILE A 183 20.89 16.00 -1.28
CA ILE A 183 20.81 17.37 -0.74
C ILE A 183 19.46 18.03 -1.07
N LEU A 184 18.96 17.90 -2.31
CA LEU A 184 17.69 18.49 -2.75
C LEU A 184 16.47 17.83 -2.10
N PHE A 185 16.51 16.50 -1.89
CA PHE A 185 15.40 15.74 -1.30
C PHE A 185 15.48 15.64 0.23
N PHE A 186 16.64 15.90 0.86
CA PHE A 186 16.81 15.87 2.32
C PHE A 186 15.76 16.68 3.10
N PRO A 187 15.46 17.96 2.79
CA PRO A 187 14.46 18.71 3.55
C PRO A 187 13.06 18.09 3.45
N GLN A 188 12.69 17.54 2.30
CA GLN A 188 11.41 16.85 2.11
C GLN A 188 11.37 15.53 2.90
N ALA A 189 12.49 14.79 2.91
CA ALA A 189 12.63 13.56 3.69
C ALA A 189 12.54 13.82 5.20
N VAL A 190 13.11 14.93 5.70
CA VAL A 190 12.99 15.33 7.12
C VAL A 190 11.54 15.65 7.48
N ILE A 191 10.82 16.42 6.65
CA ILE A 191 9.40 16.75 6.89
C ILE A 191 8.54 15.48 6.92
N LEU A 192 8.72 14.59 5.94
CA LEU A 192 7.98 13.33 5.85
C LEU A 192 8.31 12.37 7.01
N TRP A 193 9.57 12.34 7.43
CA TRP A 193 10.00 11.56 8.60
C TRP A 193 9.37 12.07 9.89
N ASP A 194 9.22 13.38 10.04
CA ASP A 194 8.58 13.99 11.20
C ASP A 194 7.06 13.73 11.23
N ASP A 195 6.34 13.81 10.10
CA ASP A 195 4.92 13.42 10.04
C ASP A 195 4.71 11.94 10.37
N LEU A 196 5.55 11.04 9.81
CA LEU A 196 5.49 9.62 10.14
C LEU A 196 5.77 9.37 11.64
N ARG A 197 6.74 10.09 12.22
CA ARG A 197 7.10 9.95 13.63
C ARG A 197 6.08 10.60 14.56
N ASP A 198 5.35 11.63 14.13
CA ASP A 198 4.19 12.19 14.84
C ASP A 198 3.03 11.18 14.87
N ARG A 199 2.72 10.52 13.74
CA ARG A 199 1.68 9.47 13.67
C ARG A 199 1.98 8.21 14.48
N LEU A 200 3.27 7.93 14.72
CA LEU A 200 3.74 6.78 15.50
C LEU A 200 4.06 7.15 16.97
N ALA A 201 3.92 8.42 17.35
CA ALA A 201 4.09 8.85 18.71
C ALA A 201 2.87 8.47 19.57
N THR A 202 3.10 8.15 20.84
CA THR A 202 2.04 8.18 21.85
C THR A 202 1.96 9.60 22.38
N PRO A 203 0.87 10.35 22.17
CA PRO A 203 0.77 11.73 22.65
C PRO A 203 0.82 11.78 24.17
N THR A 204 1.66 12.65 24.73
CA THR A 204 1.76 12.85 26.20
C THR A 204 1.29 14.26 26.59
N PRO A 205 0.48 14.40 27.66
CA PRO A 205 -0.03 15.70 28.06
C PRO A 205 1.08 16.61 28.60
N VAL A 206 0.96 17.90 28.34
CA VAL A 206 1.87 18.97 28.78
C VAL A 206 1.06 20.04 29.51
N VAL A 207 1.40 20.27 30.77
CA VAL A 207 0.80 21.32 31.60
C VAL A 207 1.54 22.64 31.36
N PRO A 208 0.85 23.76 31.09
CA PRO A 208 1.48 25.07 31.01
C PRO A 208 1.96 25.54 32.40
N VAL A 209 3.07 26.27 32.43
CA VAL A 209 3.64 26.85 33.68
C VAL A 209 3.11 28.25 33.99
N SER A 210 2.45 28.90 33.03
CA SER A 210 1.76 30.17 33.22
C SER A 210 0.48 30.20 32.39
N THR A 211 -0.62 30.65 32.99
CA THR A 211 -1.90 30.83 32.31
C THR A 211 -2.45 32.21 32.65
N GLU A 212 -2.47 33.11 31.67
CA GLU A 212 -2.86 34.52 31.82
C GLU A 212 -3.96 34.86 30.82
N ALA A 213 -4.89 35.77 31.14
CA ALA A 213 -5.92 36.20 30.19
C ALA A 213 -5.98 37.72 30.09
N SER A 214 -6.35 38.21 28.90
CA SER A 214 -6.55 39.64 28.64
C SER A 214 -7.71 40.23 29.46
N ALA A 215 -8.67 39.40 29.85
CA ALA A 215 -9.77 39.73 30.75
C ALA A 215 -10.32 38.45 31.40
N THR A 216 -11.00 38.59 32.54
CA THR A 216 -11.61 37.48 33.27
C THR A 216 -12.87 37.94 33.99
N VAL A 217 -13.88 37.07 34.05
CA VAL A 217 -15.05 37.25 34.91
C VAL A 217 -14.72 36.79 36.33
N ALA A 218 -15.27 37.48 37.33
CA ALA A 218 -15.06 37.15 38.74
C ALA A 218 -15.50 35.70 39.04
N GLY A 219 -14.65 34.94 39.72
CA GLY A 219 -14.86 33.51 39.99
C GLY A 219 -14.39 32.55 38.89
N HIS A 220 -14.05 33.05 37.69
CA HIS A 220 -13.70 32.24 36.53
C HIS A 220 -12.32 32.62 35.93
N PRO A 221 -11.23 32.54 36.71
CA PRO A 221 -9.87 32.96 36.30
C PRO A 221 -9.33 32.15 35.12
N ALA A 222 -8.34 32.72 34.43
CA ALA A 222 -7.64 32.09 33.30
C ALA A 222 -7.11 30.68 33.61
N THR A 223 -6.63 30.46 34.83
CA THR A 223 -6.08 29.17 35.29
C THR A 223 -7.08 28.02 35.23
N ASN A 224 -8.39 28.29 35.31
CA ASN A 224 -9.43 27.27 35.19
C ASN A 224 -9.48 26.61 33.81
N ALA A 225 -8.81 27.17 32.79
CA ALA A 225 -8.74 26.59 31.45
C ALA A 225 -7.52 25.68 31.23
N ALA A 226 -6.77 25.37 32.30
CA ALA A 226 -5.70 24.37 32.30
C ALA A 226 -5.50 23.77 33.72
N ASP A 227 -6.59 23.56 34.46
CA ASP A 227 -6.55 22.99 35.83
C ASP A 227 -6.96 21.51 35.89
N GLY A 228 -7.31 20.92 34.74
CA GLY A 228 -7.70 19.51 34.60
C GLY A 228 -9.10 19.18 35.13
N LEU A 229 -9.95 20.18 35.44
CA LEU A 229 -11.28 19.97 36.00
C LEU A 229 -12.39 20.34 35.01
N SER A 230 -13.13 19.32 34.56
CA SER A 230 -14.22 19.42 33.58
C SER A 230 -15.46 20.22 34.03
N ASN A 231 -15.50 20.68 35.29
CA ASN A 231 -16.57 21.49 35.88
C ASN A 231 -16.12 22.92 36.23
N ARG A 232 -14.95 23.33 35.74
CA ARG A 232 -14.44 24.70 35.81
C ARG A 232 -14.19 25.21 34.40
N TYR A 233 -14.04 26.52 34.32
CA TYR A 233 -13.85 27.23 33.06
C TYR A 233 -13.25 28.62 33.31
N TRP A 234 -12.49 29.12 32.34
CA TRP A 234 -12.17 30.54 32.22
C TRP A 234 -13.38 31.29 31.67
N GLY A 235 -13.74 32.38 32.34
CA GLY A 235 -14.82 33.26 31.94
C GLY A 235 -14.29 34.43 31.13
N ALA A 236 -14.34 34.33 29.81
CA ALA A 236 -14.11 35.44 28.89
C ALA A 236 -15.36 36.36 28.91
N PRO A 237 -15.22 37.67 29.16
CA PRO A 237 -16.39 38.56 29.21
C PRO A 237 -17.02 38.75 27.82
N ASP A 238 -16.20 38.89 26.78
CA ASP A 238 -16.61 39.28 25.43
C ASP A 238 -15.80 38.55 24.36
N VAL A 239 -16.33 38.54 23.12
CA VAL A 239 -15.58 38.14 21.92
C VAL A 239 -14.36 39.07 21.74
N GLY A 240 -13.21 38.49 21.36
CA GLY A 240 -11.93 39.18 21.28
C GLY A 240 -11.07 39.06 22.55
N ALA A 241 -11.65 38.60 23.66
CA ALA A 241 -10.85 38.20 24.83
C ALA A 241 -9.94 37.00 24.49
N SER A 242 -8.79 36.94 25.14
CA SER A 242 -7.79 35.89 24.90
C SER A 242 -7.17 35.33 26.17
N VAL A 243 -6.75 34.07 26.12
CA VAL A 243 -5.95 33.39 27.14
C VAL A 243 -4.61 32.92 26.55
N ASP A 244 -3.53 33.17 27.27
CA ASP A 244 -2.14 32.81 26.98
C ASP A 244 -1.70 31.67 27.88
N PHE A 245 -1.16 30.61 27.28
CA PHE A 245 -0.55 29.47 27.93
C PHE A 245 0.96 29.46 27.63
N GLY A 246 1.79 29.57 28.66
CA GLY A 246 3.25 29.54 28.56
C GLY A 246 3.83 28.21 29.04
N PHE A 247 4.92 27.75 28.41
CA PHE A 247 5.55 26.46 28.68
C PHE A 247 7.01 26.64 29.10
N ALA A 248 7.51 25.78 29.99
CA ALA A 248 8.87 25.91 30.54
C ALA A 248 9.98 25.69 29.51
N GLU A 249 9.75 24.79 28.55
CA GLU A 249 10.72 24.35 27.55
C GLU A 249 10.04 24.27 26.18
N PRO A 250 10.75 24.58 25.06
CA PRO A 250 10.22 24.41 23.72
C PRO A 250 9.91 22.93 23.41
N PHE A 251 8.72 22.65 22.85
CA PHE A 251 8.32 21.26 22.53
C PHE A 251 7.67 21.11 21.15
N ARG A 252 7.49 19.86 20.70
CA ARG A 252 6.72 19.51 19.50
C ARG A 252 5.26 19.31 19.89
N LEU A 253 4.43 20.32 19.63
CA LEU A 253 2.98 20.25 19.79
C LEU A 253 2.42 19.32 18.70
N LEU A 254 1.78 18.23 19.11
CA LEU A 254 1.03 17.34 18.23
C LEU A 254 -0.36 17.91 18.05
N SER A 255 -1.16 17.88 19.11
CA SER A 255 -2.55 18.30 19.14
C SER A 255 -2.88 19.16 20.37
N VAL A 256 -4.00 19.86 20.26
CA VAL A 256 -4.66 20.57 21.36
C VAL A 256 -6.09 20.05 21.47
N VAL A 257 -6.53 19.71 22.68
CA VAL A 257 -7.92 19.37 22.97
C VAL A 257 -8.57 20.54 23.69
N VAL A 258 -9.74 20.95 23.21
CA VAL A 258 -10.51 22.05 23.79
C VAL A 258 -11.86 21.50 24.26
N HIS A 259 -12.21 21.74 25.52
CA HIS A 259 -13.55 21.54 26.05
C HIS A 259 -14.25 22.90 26.13
N THR A 260 -15.44 23.02 25.54
CA THR A 260 -16.19 24.29 25.52
C THR A 260 -17.33 24.30 26.53
N GLY A 261 -17.78 25.49 26.93
CA GLY A 261 -18.90 25.65 27.86
C GLY A 261 -18.48 25.60 29.32
N ALA A 262 -19.49 25.55 30.21
CA ALA A 262 -19.30 25.66 31.65
C ALA A 262 -19.15 24.30 32.37
N SER A 263 -19.39 23.20 31.65
CA SER A 263 -19.28 21.83 32.12
C SER A 263 -19.15 20.89 30.93
N ALA A 264 -18.49 19.74 31.10
CA ALA A 264 -18.57 18.62 30.16
C ALA A 264 -19.91 17.86 30.23
N GLU A 265 -20.68 18.01 31.31
CA GLU A 265 -22.02 17.41 31.46
C GLU A 265 -23.10 18.26 30.76
N GLU A 266 -24.08 17.61 30.13
CA GLU A 266 -25.06 18.25 29.25
C GLU A 266 -25.92 19.30 29.97
N GLU A 267 -26.34 19.07 31.23
CA GLU A 267 -27.13 20.05 31.99
C GLU A 267 -26.34 21.33 32.31
N GLY A 268 -25.02 21.23 32.46
CA GLY A 268 -24.14 22.36 32.79
C GLY A 268 -23.56 23.06 31.55
N PHE A 269 -23.34 22.31 30.47
CA PHE A 269 -22.78 22.79 29.21
C PHE A 269 -23.51 24.03 28.68
N ALA A 270 -24.84 23.98 28.73
CA ALA A 270 -25.74 25.01 28.20
C ALA A 270 -25.83 26.30 29.06
N ALA A 271 -25.18 26.39 30.23
CA ALA A 271 -25.42 27.47 31.20
C ALA A 271 -24.84 28.84 30.79
N GLN A 272 -23.56 28.91 30.41
CA GLN A 272 -22.89 30.14 29.94
C GLN A 272 -22.82 30.19 28.40
N ALA A 273 -22.35 31.27 27.77
CA ALA A 273 -22.07 31.24 26.34
C ALA A 273 -20.86 30.33 26.05
N ARG A 274 -20.75 29.77 24.84
CA ARG A 274 -19.62 28.90 24.42
C ARG A 274 -18.85 29.55 23.28
N PRO A 275 -17.51 29.42 23.21
CA PRO A 275 -16.77 29.81 22.02
C PRO A 275 -17.14 28.89 20.84
N ALA A 276 -17.47 29.48 19.69
CA ALA A 276 -17.78 28.78 18.45
C ALA A 276 -16.62 28.80 17.44
N ALA A 277 -15.73 29.78 17.59
CA ALA A 277 -14.46 29.85 16.88
C ALA A 277 -13.41 30.52 17.77
N VAL A 278 -12.17 30.02 17.71
CA VAL A 278 -11.01 30.64 18.36
C VAL A 278 -9.83 30.71 17.37
N ASP A 279 -9.06 31.80 17.44
CA ASP A 279 -7.74 31.84 16.80
C ASP A 279 -6.70 31.30 17.77
N MET A 280 -6.05 30.20 17.41
CA MET A 280 -4.90 29.65 18.11
C MET A 280 -3.61 30.22 17.52
N VAL A 281 -3.00 31.16 18.23
CA VAL A 281 -1.72 31.78 17.87
C VAL A 281 -0.59 31.03 18.60
N ILE A 282 0.11 30.17 17.86
CA ILE A 282 1.23 29.38 18.35
C ILE A 282 2.51 30.19 18.17
N THR A 283 3.24 30.45 19.25
CA THR A 283 4.54 31.15 19.26
C THR A 283 5.67 30.17 19.50
N ARG A 284 6.73 30.26 18.70
CA ARG A 284 7.91 29.41 18.78
C ARG A 284 9.08 30.07 19.51
N ASP A 285 10.08 29.27 19.86
CA ASP A 285 11.37 29.66 20.43
C ASP A 285 12.18 30.60 19.52
N ASP A 286 12.06 30.45 18.19
CA ASP A 286 12.60 31.39 17.20
C ASP A 286 11.85 32.74 17.11
N GLY A 287 10.79 32.92 17.91
CA GLY A 287 9.94 34.11 17.93
C GLY A 287 8.90 34.20 16.81
N THR A 288 8.88 33.24 15.87
CA THR A 288 7.86 33.19 14.82
C THR A 288 6.50 32.76 15.39
N THR A 289 5.43 33.20 14.73
CA THR A 289 4.06 32.86 15.09
C THR A 289 3.32 32.18 13.94
N ARG A 290 2.44 31.24 14.28
CA ARG A 290 1.49 30.59 13.36
C ARG A 290 0.09 30.69 13.95
N THR A 291 -0.82 31.34 13.24
CA THR A 291 -2.24 31.37 13.61
C THR A 291 -2.99 30.24 12.92
N LEU A 292 -3.79 29.50 13.68
CA LEU A 292 -4.76 28.51 13.20
C LEU A 292 -6.16 28.98 13.61
N ALA A 293 -7.07 29.15 12.66
CA ALA A 293 -8.48 29.35 12.97
C ALA A 293 -9.10 27.99 13.30
N VAL A 294 -9.64 27.86 14.52
CA VAL A 294 -10.25 26.63 15.03
C VAL A 294 -11.75 26.87 15.22
N THR A 295 -12.56 26.15 14.46
CA THR A 295 -14.01 26.11 14.66
C THR A 295 -14.34 25.05 15.70
N LEU A 296 -15.26 25.38 16.61
CA LEU A 296 -15.69 24.51 17.70
C LEU A 296 -17.17 24.17 17.52
N ALA A 297 -17.52 22.89 17.68
CA ALA A 297 -18.89 22.41 17.71
C ALA A 297 -19.61 22.92 18.98
N ASP A 298 -20.92 23.16 18.88
CA ASP A 298 -21.77 23.55 20.02
C ASP A 298 -22.22 22.31 20.81
N GLU A 299 -21.27 21.42 21.09
CA GLU A 299 -21.47 20.10 21.72
C GLU A 299 -20.49 19.93 22.90
N PRO A 300 -20.92 19.29 24.00
CA PRO A 300 -20.08 19.05 25.17
C PRO A 300 -18.95 18.05 24.89
N GLY A 301 -17.88 18.14 25.68
CA GLY A 301 -16.75 17.21 25.66
C GLY A 301 -15.55 17.66 24.81
N PRO A 302 -14.58 16.76 24.57
CA PRO A 302 -13.28 17.08 23.99
C PRO A 302 -13.33 17.30 22.48
N GLN A 303 -12.76 18.41 22.00
CA GLN A 303 -12.64 18.73 20.58
C GLN A 303 -11.16 18.88 20.20
N THR A 304 -10.64 17.96 19.39
CA THR A 304 -9.21 17.87 19.08
C THR A 304 -8.82 18.63 17.80
N THR A 305 -7.78 19.45 17.88
CA THR A 305 -7.13 20.09 16.73
C THR A 305 -5.70 19.59 16.57
N GLU A 306 -5.41 18.95 15.44
CA GLU A 306 -4.04 18.55 15.04
C GLU A 306 -3.24 19.75 14.53
N THR A 307 -1.96 19.87 14.93
CA THR A 307 -1.13 21.05 14.66
C THR A 307 0.24 20.74 14.05
N GLY A 308 0.96 19.74 14.59
CA GLY A 308 2.28 19.31 14.13
C GLY A 308 3.38 20.39 14.20
N VAL A 309 3.42 21.22 15.25
CA VAL A 309 4.33 22.39 15.33
C VAL A 309 5.51 22.15 16.29
N SER A 310 6.74 22.27 15.79
CA SER A 310 7.97 22.26 16.61
C SER A 310 8.22 23.59 17.33
N GLY A 311 8.97 23.53 18.43
CA GLY A 311 9.56 24.68 19.11
C GLY A 311 8.57 25.53 19.90
N VAL A 312 7.39 25.02 20.25
CA VAL A 312 6.31 25.81 20.87
C VAL A 312 6.68 26.22 22.29
N VAL A 313 6.59 27.51 22.59
CA VAL A 313 6.87 28.10 23.93
C VAL A 313 5.68 28.85 24.52
N ARG A 314 4.74 29.31 23.67
CA ARG A 314 3.49 29.96 24.09
C ARG A 314 2.39 29.68 23.09
N ILE A 315 1.18 29.44 23.58
CA ILE A 315 -0.04 29.34 22.76
C ILE A 315 -1.04 30.36 23.29
N ARG A 316 -1.61 31.19 22.41
CA ARG A 316 -2.72 32.08 22.74
C ARG A 316 -3.98 31.63 22.05
N LEU A 317 -5.09 31.48 22.78
CA LEU A 317 -6.42 31.32 22.20
C LEU A 317 -7.15 32.67 22.28
N VAL A 318 -7.62 33.18 21.14
CA VAL A 318 -8.45 34.40 21.06
C VAL A 318 -9.86 34.01 20.67
N VAL A 319 -10.87 34.35 21.46
CA VAL A 319 -12.27 34.07 21.13
C VAL A 319 -12.69 34.91 19.92
N ARG A 320 -13.16 34.27 18.85
CA ARG A 320 -13.59 34.95 17.61
C ARG A 320 -15.10 34.95 17.40
N GLU A 321 -15.77 33.88 17.81
CA GLU A 321 -17.23 33.76 17.76
C GLU A 321 -17.73 33.04 19.01
N ALA A 322 -18.99 33.27 19.39
CA ALA A 322 -19.61 32.60 20.52
C ALA A 322 -21.10 32.30 20.29
N ARG A 323 -21.59 31.20 20.88
CA ARG A 323 -22.99 30.73 20.81
C ARG A 323 -23.69 30.81 22.16
N GLY A 324 -24.99 31.11 22.13
CA GLY A 324 -25.81 31.29 23.33
C GLY A 324 -25.44 32.52 24.15
N THR A 325 -24.95 33.58 23.50
CA THR A 325 -24.79 34.90 24.13
C THR A 325 -26.15 35.46 24.53
N ALA A 326 -26.27 35.97 25.75
CA ALA A 326 -27.46 36.66 26.26
C ALA A 326 -27.08 37.57 27.44
N PRO A 327 -27.91 38.55 27.82
CA PRO A 327 -27.64 39.40 28.99
C PRO A 327 -27.37 38.57 30.26
N GLY A 328 -26.32 38.92 31.00
CA GLY A 328 -25.90 38.21 32.21
C GLY A 328 -25.12 36.91 31.98
N ARG A 329 -24.89 36.50 30.72
CA ARG A 329 -24.02 35.37 30.36
C ARG A 329 -22.67 35.87 29.87
N HIS A 330 -21.62 35.13 30.20
CA HIS A 330 -20.26 35.33 29.69
C HIS A 330 -19.82 34.08 28.91
N ILE A 331 -18.66 34.14 28.24
CA ILE A 331 -18.17 33.04 27.41
C ILE A 331 -17.31 32.11 28.26
N ALA A 332 -17.73 30.85 28.36
CA ALA A 332 -17.06 29.80 29.11
C ALA A 332 -16.20 28.94 28.18
N LEU A 333 -14.88 28.97 28.40
CA LEU A 333 -13.92 28.02 27.87
C LEU A 333 -13.54 27.08 29.01
N GLY A 334 -13.89 25.80 28.88
CA GLY A 334 -13.77 24.77 29.93
C GLY A 334 -12.32 24.48 30.27
N GLU A 335 -11.73 23.51 29.58
CA GLU A 335 -10.35 23.04 29.77
C GLU A 335 -9.63 23.01 28.41
N VAL A 336 -8.31 23.26 28.40
CA VAL A 336 -7.45 23.21 27.22
C VAL A 336 -6.23 22.34 27.51
N GLU A 337 -6.18 21.19 26.86
CA GLU A 337 -5.11 20.19 27.05
C GLU A 337 -4.15 20.22 25.85
N PHE A 338 -2.83 20.17 26.12
CA PHE A 338 -1.78 20.21 25.10
C PHE A 338 -1.02 18.90 25.06
N PHE A 339 -0.78 18.35 23.87
CA PHE A 339 -0.09 17.07 23.72
C PHE A 339 1.22 17.19 22.96
N ARG A 340 2.27 16.54 23.47
CA ARG A 340 3.59 16.47 22.84
C ARG A 340 3.97 15.06 22.39
N ARG A 341 4.94 15.04 21.48
CA ARG A 341 5.78 13.87 21.13
C ARG A 341 6.97 13.71 22.07
#